data_AF-A0A382K4F7-F1
#
_entry.id   AF-A0A382K4F7-F1
#
_cell.length_a   1.000
_cell.length_b   1.000
_cell.length_c   1.000
_cell.angle_alpha   90.00
_cell.angle_beta   90.00
_cell.angle_gamma   90.00
#
_symmetry.space_group_name_H-M   'P 1'
#
loop_
_entity.id
_entity.type
_entity.pdbx_description
1 polymer ?
#
loop_
_entity_poly.entity_id
_entity_poly.type
_entity_poly.pdbx_seq_one_letter_code
_entity_poly.pdbx_strand_id
1 'polypeptide(L)'
;MFLIIKKNQTEWDLIINNRLLLFILIVFSHLFIASCVKDQWMEKTVVWTDRLQTVEKLSDFRIQGSLSLVLKEDSFIGNFDYTNSNVSSEFIVRDYFGNRIFQDNLKNTKLQDIYSVLNESATDNGLFENNKINFLNWLLATPSGASQEQLIFDDKGWLVEIKYPDWTIRYDSFQEINGIVLPRKILILGQSFRLTLVSNRLEIIS
;
A
#
# COMPACT_ATOMS: atom_id res chain seq x y z
N MET A 1 -77.66 49.22 -17.94
CA MET A 1 -78.66 48.18 -17.61
C MET A 1 -77.97 46.82 -17.77
N PHE A 2 -77.86 46.10 -16.64
CA PHE A 2 -77.44 44.72 -16.38
C PHE A 2 -76.19 44.09 -17.05
N LEU A 3 -75.25 43.79 -16.15
CA LEU A 3 -74.18 42.78 -16.26
C LEU A 3 -74.76 41.38 -16.52
N ILE A 4 -74.10 40.58 -17.38
CA ILE A 4 -73.96 39.14 -17.17
C ILE A 4 -72.51 38.75 -17.48
N ILE A 5 -71.80 38.36 -16.42
CA ILE A 5 -70.45 37.80 -16.43
C ILE A 5 -70.56 36.36 -16.92
N LYS A 6 -69.85 36.02 -18.00
CA LYS A 6 -69.63 34.62 -18.39
C LYS A 6 -68.35 34.15 -17.68
N LYS A 7 -68.53 33.31 -16.65
CA LYS A 7 -67.45 32.69 -15.87
C LYS A 7 -66.64 31.76 -16.79
N ASN A 8 -65.37 32.08 -17.00
CA ASN A 8 -64.40 31.17 -17.59
C ASN A 8 -64.08 30.08 -16.55
N GLN A 9 -64.47 28.84 -16.84
CA GLN A 9 -63.95 27.65 -16.17
C GLN A 9 -63.15 26.85 -17.20
N THR A 10 -61.86 27.15 -17.28
CA THR A 10 -60.87 26.16 -17.70
C THR A 10 -60.39 25.47 -16.44
N GLU A 11 -61.01 24.33 -16.13
CA GLU A 11 -60.43 23.34 -15.23
C GLU A 11 -59.11 22.86 -15.84
N TRP A 12 -58.01 23.30 -15.25
CA TRP A 12 -56.74 22.58 -15.37
C TRP A 12 -56.70 21.61 -14.19
N ASP A 13 -57.25 20.42 -14.42
CA ASP A 13 -57.09 19.26 -13.55
C ASP A 13 -55.60 18.88 -13.48
N LEU A 14 -54.88 19.54 -12.58
CA LEU A 14 -53.55 19.12 -12.15
C LEU A 14 -53.73 17.98 -11.15
N ILE A 15 -54.16 16.82 -11.67
CA ILE A 15 -54.05 15.55 -10.97
C ILE A 15 -52.55 15.22 -10.91
N ILE A 16 -51.87 15.76 -9.91
CA ILE A 16 -50.51 15.36 -9.56
C ILE A 16 -50.60 13.90 -9.14
N ASN A 17 -50.16 13.02 -10.05
CA ASN A 17 -50.18 11.59 -9.88
C ASN A 17 -49.24 11.23 -8.71
N ASN A 18 -49.82 11.01 -7.52
CA ASN A 18 -49.11 10.77 -6.25
C ASN A 18 -48.06 9.64 -6.35
N ARG A 19 -48.25 8.70 -7.28
CA ARG A 19 -47.28 7.62 -7.56
C ARG A 19 -45.96 8.10 -8.18
N LEU A 20 -46.00 9.15 -9.00
CA LEU A 20 -44.82 9.70 -9.66
C LEU A 20 -43.94 10.47 -8.66
N LEU A 21 -44.57 11.15 -7.71
CA LEU A 21 -43.91 11.87 -6.62
C LEU A 21 -43.25 10.90 -5.62
N LEU A 22 -43.92 9.78 -5.33
CA LEU A 22 -43.35 8.65 -4.57
C LEU A 22 -42.14 8.02 -5.29
N PHE A 23 -42.22 7.82 -6.60
CA PHE A 23 -41.10 7.30 -7.39
C PHE A 23 -39.88 8.24 -7.37
N ILE A 24 -40.11 9.55 -7.52
CA ILE A 24 -39.03 10.55 -7.46
C ILE A 24 -38.38 10.57 -6.07
N LEU A 25 -39.17 10.48 -4.99
CA LEU A 25 -38.65 10.39 -3.61
C LEU A 25 -37.83 9.12 -3.37
N ILE A 26 -38.28 7.97 -3.87
CA ILE A 26 -37.55 6.70 -3.75
C ILE A 26 -36.21 6.79 -4.50
N VAL A 27 -36.22 7.28 -5.75
CA VAL A 27 -35.00 7.45 -6.56
C VAL A 27 -34.04 8.44 -5.91
N PHE A 28 -34.52 9.57 -5.39
CA PHE A 28 -33.68 10.54 -4.67
C PHE A 28 -33.12 9.96 -3.36
N SER A 29 -33.90 9.16 -2.62
CA SER A 29 -33.42 8.49 -1.41
C SER A 29 -32.29 7.50 -1.72
N HIS A 30 -32.34 6.82 -2.87
CA HIS A 30 -31.28 5.91 -3.30
C HIS A 30 -30.04 6.65 -3.81
N LEU A 31 -30.20 7.81 -4.44
CA LEU A 31 -29.09 8.68 -4.86
C LEU A 31 -28.32 9.25 -3.65
N PHE A 32 -29.01 9.59 -2.56
CA PHE A 32 -28.36 10.07 -1.33
C PHE A 32 -27.54 8.97 -0.62
N ILE A 33 -28.04 7.73 -0.58
CA ILE A 33 -27.32 6.61 0.05
C ILE A 33 -26.06 6.25 -0.75
N ALA A 34 -26.09 6.34 -2.08
CA ALA A 34 -24.92 6.07 -2.93
C ALA A 34 -23.80 7.13 -2.79
N SER A 35 -24.12 8.37 -2.41
CA SER A 35 -23.13 9.44 -2.25
C SER A 35 -22.31 9.32 -0.97
N CYS A 36 -22.92 8.88 0.15
CA CYS A 36 -22.19 8.73 1.42
C CYS A 36 -21.13 7.62 1.38
N VAL A 37 -21.30 6.60 0.53
CA VAL A 37 -20.32 5.51 0.44
C VAL A 37 -19.07 5.98 -0.30
N LYS A 38 -19.16 6.89 -1.27
CA LYS A 38 -18.04 7.25 -2.15
C LYS A 38 -16.98 8.14 -1.48
N ASP A 39 -17.38 9.06 -0.61
CA ASP A 39 -16.43 9.95 0.09
C ASP A 39 -15.50 9.19 1.05
N GLN A 40 -15.99 8.13 1.69
CA GLN A 40 -15.19 7.32 2.61
C GLN A 40 -14.05 6.55 1.92
N TRP A 41 -14.13 6.29 0.61
CA TRP A 41 -13.05 5.64 -0.13
C TRP A 41 -11.99 6.64 -0.61
N MET A 42 -12.39 7.86 -0.98
CA MET A 42 -11.42 8.90 -1.40
C MET A 42 -10.58 9.39 -0.22
N GLU A 43 -11.20 9.73 0.91
CA GLU A 43 -10.50 10.28 2.08
C GLU A 43 -9.45 9.30 2.65
N LYS A 44 -9.74 7.99 2.61
CA LYS A 44 -8.80 6.95 3.06
C LYS A 44 -7.52 6.93 2.23
N THR A 45 -7.57 7.09 0.91
CA THR A 45 -6.32 7.02 0.12
C THR A 45 -5.39 8.23 0.30
N VAL A 46 -5.91 9.37 0.77
CA VAL A 46 -5.15 10.63 0.86
C VAL A 46 -3.95 10.52 1.82
N VAL A 47 -4.13 9.88 2.98
CA VAL A 47 -3.09 9.80 4.03
C VAL A 47 -1.83 9.09 3.53
N TRP A 48 -1.99 7.94 2.87
CA TRP A 48 -0.84 7.22 2.32
C TRP A 48 -0.22 7.95 1.12
N THR A 49 -1.03 8.58 0.27
CA THR A 49 -0.53 9.36 -0.87
C THR A 49 0.34 10.54 -0.43
N ASP A 50 -0.08 11.29 0.61
CA ASP A 50 0.72 12.39 1.16
C ASP A 50 2.07 11.89 1.73
N ARG A 51 2.02 10.74 2.40
CA ARG A 51 3.20 10.07 2.94
C ARG A 51 4.14 9.59 1.82
N LEU A 52 3.63 9.08 0.69
CA LEU A 52 4.44 8.75 -0.48
C LEU A 52 5.22 9.96 -0.99
N GLN A 53 4.57 11.11 -1.14
CA GLN A 53 5.22 12.34 -1.62
C GLN A 53 6.37 12.78 -0.70
N THR A 54 6.29 12.48 0.60
CA THR A 54 7.35 12.77 1.56
C THR A 54 8.53 11.83 1.36
N VAL A 55 8.25 10.54 1.20
CA VAL A 55 9.28 9.50 1.09
C VAL A 55 9.99 9.53 -0.27
N GLU A 56 9.29 9.88 -1.35
CA GLU A 56 9.88 10.04 -2.69
C GLU A 56 10.89 11.20 -2.78
N LYS A 57 10.85 12.15 -1.83
CA LYS A 57 11.81 13.26 -1.74
C LYS A 57 13.11 12.88 -1.04
N LEU A 58 13.20 11.68 -0.45
CA LEU A 58 14.42 11.20 0.18
C LEU A 58 15.48 10.89 -0.88
N SER A 59 16.55 11.67 -0.92
CA SER A 59 17.68 11.44 -1.84
C SER A 59 18.79 10.61 -1.20
N ASP A 60 19.27 11.05 -0.03
CA ASP A 60 20.48 10.53 0.59
C ASP A 60 20.16 10.08 2.02
N PHE A 61 20.14 8.77 2.24
CA PHE A 61 19.72 8.20 3.51
C PHE A 61 20.25 6.79 3.72
N ARG A 62 20.20 6.34 4.96
CA ARG A 62 20.54 4.98 5.37
C ARG A 62 19.45 4.38 6.24
N ILE A 63 19.05 3.15 5.94
CA ILE A 63 18.13 2.36 6.76
C ILE A 63 18.89 1.14 7.27
N GLN A 64 18.89 0.95 8.58
CA GLN A 64 19.48 -0.22 9.22
C GLN A 64 18.44 -0.99 10.01
N GLY A 65 18.58 -2.31 10.02
CA GLY A 65 17.59 -3.17 10.65
C GLY A 65 18.02 -4.61 10.78
N SER A 66 17.08 -5.43 11.23
CA SER A 66 17.21 -6.88 11.28
C SER A 66 16.31 -7.54 10.24
N LEU A 67 16.71 -8.73 9.81
CA LEU A 67 15.90 -9.59 8.99
C LEU A 67 15.92 -11.02 9.52
N SER A 68 14.82 -11.73 9.30
CA SER A 68 14.75 -13.16 9.53
C SER A 68 14.00 -13.83 8.40
N LEU A 69 14.54 -14.94 7.90
CA LEU A 69 13.87 -15.81 6.95
C LEU A 69 13.57 -17.12 7.66
N VAL A 70 12.31 -17.51 7.72
CA VAL A 70 11.89 -18.82 8.23
C VAL A 70 11.38 -19.64 7.06
N LEU A 71 11.95 -20.83 6.89
CA LEU A 71 11.57 -21.84 5.91
C LEU A 71 10.97 -23.05 6.65
N LYS A 72 10.58 -24.09 5.91
CA LYS A 72 10.06 -25.34 6.51
C LYS A 72 11.09 -26.05 7.38
N GLU A 73 12.34 -26.08 6.95
CA GLU A 73 13.39 -26.91 7.54
C GLU A 73 14.59 -26.10 8.08
N ASP A 74 14.66 -24.80 7.76
CA ASP A 74 15.76 -23.94 8.14
C ASP A 74 15.31 -22.52 8.45
N SER A 75 16.18 -21.74 9.07
CA SER A 75 15.95 -20.33 9.35
C SER A 75 17.25 -19.53 9.31
N PHE A 76 17.16 -18.33 8.75
CA PHE A 76 18.21 -17.33 8.79
C PHE A 76 17.81 -16.16 9.70
N ILE A 77 18.75 -15.64 10.47
CA ILE A 77 18.61 -14.39 11.21
C ILE A 77 19.87 -13.57 10.98
N GLY A 78 19.68 -12.28 10.69
CA GLY A 78 20.77 -11.37 10.44
C GLY A 78 20.35 -9.92 10.43
N ASN A 79 21.27 -9.08 9.98
CA ASN A 79 21.07 -7.64 9.93
C ASN A 79 21.20 -7.16 8.49
N PHE A 80 20.47 -6.10 8.16
CA PHE A 80 20.63 -5.40 6.90
C PHE A 80 21.09 -3.96 7.12
N ASP A 81 21.82 -3.48 6.13
CA ASP A 81 22.26 -2.11 6.03
C ASP A 81 22.00 -1.65 4.60
N TYR A 82 21.11 -0.67 4.47
CA TYR A 82 20.79 -0.06 3.19
C TYR A 82 21.26 1.38 3.18
N THR A 83 22.09 1.74 2.21
CA THR A 83 22.48 3.12 1.95
C THR A 83 22.00 3.53 0.57
N ASN A 84 21.28 4.65 0.48
CA ASN A 84 20.90 5.28 -0.76
C ASN A 84 21.60 6.62 -0.90
N SER A 85 22.09 6.91 -2.10
CA SER A 85 22.52 8.24 -2.49
C SER A 85 22.19 8.50 -3.95
N ASN A 86 22.34 9.76 -4.37
CA ASN A 86 22.20 10.13 -5.79
C ASN A 86 23.17 9.38 -6.72
N VAL A 87 24.35 9.00 -6.21
CA VAL A 87 25.43 8.38 -7.00
C VAL A 87 25.32 6.86 -7.00
N SER A 88 25.16 6.25 -5.81
CA SER A 88 25.10 4.80 -5.63
C SER A 88 24.15 4.41 -4.51
N SER A 89 23.56 3.22 -4.65
CA SER A 89 22.81 2.57 -3.58
C SER A 89 23.53 1.26 -3.24
N GLU A 90 23.59 0.91 -1.97
CA GLU A 90 24.24 -0.31 -1.49
C GLU A 90 23.33 -1.02 -0.49
N PHE A 91 23.16 -2.33 -0.70
CA PHE A 91 22.60 -3.23 0.29
C PHE A 91 23.67 -4.14 0.84
N ILE A 92 23.66 -4.34 2.15
CA ILE A 92 24.50 -5.34 2.79
C ILE A 92 23.61 -6.18 3.71
N VAL A 93 23.74 -7.50 3.61
CA VAL A 93 23.21 -8.43 4.61
C VAL A 93 24.37 -9.08 5.35
N ARG A 94 24.23 -9.14 6.67
CA ARG A 94 25.16 -9.81 7.58
C ARG A 94 24.45 -10.89 8.36
N ASP A 95 25.14 -11.99 8.60
CA ASP A 95 24.66 -13.03 9.52
C ASP A 95 24.68 -12.54 10.99
N TYR A 96 24.22 -13.39 11.90
CA TYR A 96 24.23 -13.13 13.34
C TYR A 96 25.63 -12.82 13.90
N PHE A 97 26.70 -13.34 13.30
CA PHE A 97 28.08 -13.11 13.71
C PHE A 97 28.70 -11.84 13.11
N GLY A 98 27.97 -11.15 12.22
CA GLY A 98 28.42 -9.93 11.54
C GLY A 98 29.16 -10.18 10.23
N ASN A 99 29.30 -11.44 9.80
CA ASN A 99 29.91 -11.79 8.52
C ASN A 99 29.00 -11.29 7.39
N ARG A 100 29.59 -10.65 6.39
CA ARG A 100 28.87 -10.22 5.19
C ARG A 100 28.57 -11.44 4.33
N ILE A 101 27.29 -11.70 4.08
CA ILE A 101 26.83 -12.82 3.24
C ILE A 101 26.23 -12.34 1.91
N PHE A 102 25.78 -11.09 1.86
CA PHE A 102 25.24 -10.47 0.66
C PHE A 102 25.70 -9.03 0.55
N GLN A 103 25.99 -8.60 -0.67
CA GLN A 103 26.18 -7.20 -1.02
C GLN A 103 25.75 -6.98 -2.46
N ASP A 104 24.94 -5.96 -2.68
CA ASP A 104 24.47 -5.61 -4.02
C ASP A 104 24.22 -4.11 -4.17
N ASN A 105 24.28 -3.63 -5.41
CA ASN A 105 23.92 -2.27 -5.77
C ASN A 105 22.41 -2.20 -6.08
N LEU A 106 21.66 -1.61 -5.15
CA LEU A 106 20.22 -1.81 -5.02
C LEU A 106 19.33 -1.09 -6.04
N LYS A 107 19.87 -0.55 -7.15
CA LYS A 107 19.01 0.00 -8.19
C LYS A 107 18.08 -1.05 -8.82
N ASN A 108 18.44 -2.34 -8.78
CA ASN A 108 17.66 -3.43 -9.38
C ASN A 108 17.52 -4.72 -8.54
N THR A 109 17.99 -4.79 -7.29
CA THR A 109 17.90 -6.03 -6.49
C THR A 109 16.45 -6.42 -6.24
N LYS A 110 16.13 -7.66 -6.55
CA LYS A 110 14.80 -8.26 -6.40
C LYS A 110 14.74 -9.12 -5.14
N LEU A 111 13.53 -9.53 -4.77
CA LEU A 111 13.29 -10.48 -3.67
C LEU A 111 14.12 -11.76 -3.85
N GLN A 112 14.17 -12.23 -5.09
CA GLN A 112 14.81 -13.47 -5.46
C GLN A 112 16.30 -13.45 -5.11
N ASP A 113 16.99 -12.34 -5.34
CA ASP A 113 18.43 -12.23 -5.08
C ASP A 113 18.72 -12.40 -3.59
N ILE A 114 17.90 -11.75 -2.74
CA ILE A 114 18.01 -11.87 -1.29
C ILE A 114 17.59 -13.28 -0.85
N TYR A 115 16.48 -13.80 -1.35
CA TYR A 115 15.97 -15.12 -0.97
C TYR A 115 16.95 -16.24 -1.30
N SER A 116 17.54 -16.25 -2.50
CA SER A 116 18.52 -17.26 -2.93
C SER A 116 19.79 -17.27 -2.08
N VAL A 117 20.21 -16.10 -1.59
CA VAL A 117 21.40 -15.99 -0.73
C VAL A 117 21.10 -16.42 0.70
N LEU A 118 19.88 -16.15 1.18
CA LEU A 118 19.42 -16.58 2.49
C LEU A 118 19.00 -18.05 2.55
N ASN A 119 18.77 -18.68 1.39
CA ASN A 119 18.41 -20.08 1.27
C ASN A 119 19.30 -20.76 0.21
N GLU A 120 20.48 -21.21 0.62
CA GLU A 120 21.46 -21.85 -0.27
C GLU A 120 20.91 -23.10 -0.99
N SER A 121 19.85 -23.72 -0.46
CA SER A 121 19.19 -24.89 -1.05
C SER A 121 18.08 -24.54 -2.07
N ALA A 122 17.74 -23.26 -2.22
CA ALA A 122 16.65 -22.82 -3.09
C ALA A 122 16.98 -23.01 -4.57
N THR A 123 16.39 -24.01 -5.20
CA THR A 123 16.21 -24.07 -6.67
C THR A 123 14.83 -23.50 -7.00
N ASP A 124 14.67 -22.19 -6.82
CA ASP A 124 13.37 -21.55 -6.93
C ASP A 124 13.15 -20.99 -8.34
N ASN A 125 12.59 -21.84 -9.20
CA ASN A 125 12.28 -21.51 -10.59
C ASN A 125 10.88 -20.87 -10.76
N GLY A 126 10.21 -20.37 -9.70
CA GLY A 126 8.79 -19.97 -9.84
C GLY A 126 8.27 -18.86 -8.92
N LEU A 127 8.71 -18.77 -7.65
CA LEU A 127 8.05 -17.86 -6.69
C LEU A 127 8.19 -16.36 -7.04
N PHE A 128 9.22 -16.00 -7.79
CA PHE A 128 9.55 -14.60 -8.08
C PHE A 128 9.64 -14.26 -9.57
N GLU A 129 9.22 -15.16 -10.47
CA GLU A 129 9.43 -15.02 -11.93
C GLU A 129 8.85 -13.72 -12.52
N ASN A 130 7.87 -13.09 -11.86
CA ASN A 130 7.25 -11.83 -12.28
C ASN A 130 7.52 -10.64 -11.34
N ASN A 131 8.47 -10.76 -10.41
CA ASN A 131 8.62 -9.76 -9.36
C ASN A 131 9.35 -8.50 -9.87
N LYS A 132 8.56 -7.46 -10.19
CA LYS A 132 9.06 -6.12 -10.56
C LYS A 132 9.42 -5.25 -9.35
N ILE A 133 9.29 -5.77 -8.13
CA ILE A 133 9.32 -4.95 -6.94
C ILE A 133 10.71 -4.98 -6.33
N ASN A 134 11.35 -3.81 -6.35
CA ASN A 134 12.63 -3.55 -5.73
C ASN A 134 12.51 -3.68 -4.19
N PHE A 135 13.50 -4.25 -3.51
CA PHE A 135 13.55 -4.33 -2.05
C PHE A 135 13.34 -2.97 -1.36
N LEU A 136 13.89 -1.90 -1.95
CA LEU A 136 13.72 -0.53 -1.49
C LEU A 136 12.25 -0.15 -1.37
N ASN A 137 11.44 -0.57 -2.34
CA ASN A 137 10.03 -0.26 -2.37
C ASN A 137 9.27 -0.87 -1.20
N TRP A 138 9.75 -1.97 -0.62
CA TRP A 138 9.16 -2.52 0.60
C TRP A 138 9.61 -1.74 1.82
N LEU A 139 10.92 -1.47 1.95
CA LEU A 139 11.44 -0.65 3.05
C LEU A 139 10.72 0.70 3.15
N LEU A 140 10.35 1.25 2.00
CA LEU A 140 9.69 2.54 1.89
C LEU A 140 8.18 2.44 1.67
N ALA A 141 7.57 1.26 1.61
CA ALA A 141 6.15 1.09 1.25
C ALA A 141 5.72 1.92 0.02
N THR A 142 6.55 1.90 -1.03
CA THR A 142 6.37 2.58 -2.33
C THR A 142 6.22 1.51 -3.43
N PRO A 143 5.10 0.77 -3.50
CA PRO A 143 4.95 -0.41 -4.34
C PRO A 143 4.87 -0.08 -5.84
N SER A 144 6.00 0.30 -6.45
CA SER A 144 6.08 0.56 -7.89
C SER A 144 5.95 -0.77 -8.64
N GLY A 145 4.74 -1.07 -9.11
CA GLY A 145 4.43 -2.30 -9.85
C GLY A 145 3.28 -3.13 -9.29
N ALA A 146 2.70 -2.75 -8.14
CA ALA A 146 1.43 -3.29 -7.69
C ALA A 146 0.27 -2.56 -8.37
N SER A 147 -0.78 -3.28 -8.78
CA SER A 147 -2.04 -2.66 -9.22
C SER A 147 -2.86 -2.20 -8.01
N GLN A 148 -3.78 -1.26 -8.22
CA GLN A 148 -4.63 -0.73 -7.14
C GLN A 148 -5.42 -1.82 -6.41
N GLU A 149 -5.85 -2.86 -7.13
CA GLU A 149 -6.61 -4.00 -6.59
C GLU A 149 -5.79 -4.88 -5.63
N GLN A 150 -4.46 -4.81 -5.72
CA GLN A 150 -3.55 -5.52 -4.84
C GLN A 150 -3.28 -4.77 -3.55
N LEU A 151 -3.57 -3.47 -3.50
CA LEU A 151 -3.30 -2.59 -2.36
C LEU A 151 -4.47 -2.62 -1.38
N ILE A 152 -4.19 -2.99 -0.14
CA ILE A 152 -5.19 -3.03 0.94
C ILE A 152 -4.83 -1.97 1.98
N PHE A 153 -5.79 -1.08 2.22
CA PHE A 153 -5.67 0.04 3.15
C PHE A 153 -6.52 -0.20 4.39
N ASP A 154 -6.05 0.30 5.54
CA ASP A 154 -6.85 0.31 6.76
C ASP A 154 -7.86 1.47 6.78
N ASP A 155 -8.65 1.53 7.86
CA ASP A 155 -9.70 2.55 8.05
C ASP A 155 -9.14 3.97 8.13
N LYS A 156 -7.85 4.11 8.43
CA LYS A 156 -7.12 5.38 8.55
C LYS A 156 -6.38 5.74 7.27
N GLY A 157 -6.47 4.91 6.23
CA GLY A 157 -5.85 5.19 4.96
C GLY A 157 -4.41 4.73 4.79
N TRP A 158 -3.88 3.93 5.71
CA TRP A 158 -2.53 3.39 5.62
C TRP A 158 -2.51 2.12 4.79
N LEU A 159 -1.53 2.00 3.90
CA LEU A 159 -1.24 0.74 3.21
C LEU A 159 -0.78 -0.30 4.24
N VAL A 160 -1.61 -1.30 4.51
CA VAL A 160 -1.33 -2.35 5.50
C VAL A 160 -0.95 -3.67 4.86
N GLU A 161 -1.40 -3.92 3.63
CA GLU A 161 -1.13 -5.18 2.93
C GLU A 161 -1.05 -4.97 1.41
N ILE A 162 -0.17 -5.74 0.76
CA ILE A 162 -0.11 -5.88 -0.70
C ILE A 162 -0.24 -7.36 -1.04
N LYS A 163 -1.27 -7.70 -1.82
CA LYS A 163 -1.64 -9.09 -2.11
C LYS A 163 -1.19 -9.51 -3.51
N TYR A 164 -0.35 -10.54 -3.58
CA TYR A 164 0.01 -11.25 -4.81
C TYR A 164 -0.68 -12.62 -4.83
N PRO A 165 -0.72 -13.32 -5.99
CA PRO A 165 -1.33 -14.65 -6.06
C PRO A 165 -0.78 -15.65 -5.05
N ASP A 166 0.55 -15.74 -4.93
CA ASP A 166 1.21 -16.79 -4.15
C ASP A 166 1.88 -16.30 -2.85
N TRP A 167 1.86 -14.99 -2.62
CA TRP A 167 2.52 -14.37 -1.48
C TRP A 167 1.91 -13.01 -1.15
N THR A 168 2.29 -12.44 -0.02
CA THR A 168 1.70 -11.20 0.50
C THR A 168 2.75 -10.40 1.26
N ILE A 169 2.70 -9.08 1.14
CA ILE A 169 3.48 -8.15 1.96
C ILE A 169 2.55 -7.51 2.98
N ARG A 170 2.92 -7.53 4.25
CA ARG A 170 2.20 -6.86 5.33
C ARG A 170 3.07 -5.82 6.01
N TYR A 171 2.54 -4.62 6.19
CA TYR A 171 3.13 -3.54 6.97
C TYR A 171 2.51 -3.56 8.36
N ASP A 172 3.05 -4.41 9.24
CA ASP A 172 2.53 -4.64 10.59
C ASP A 172 2.60 -3.40 11.49
N SER A 173 3.56 -2.50 11.26
CA SER A 173 3.68 -1.25 12.01
C SER A 173 4.48 -0.21 11.25
N PHE A 174 4.15 1.06 11.49
CA PHE A 174 4.89 2.23 11.04
C PHE A 174 5.57 2.91 12.23
N GLN A 175 6.62 3.69 11.96
CA GLN A 175 7.31 4.53 12.91
C GLN A 175 7.57 5.90 12.27
N GLU A 176 7.65 6.93 13.11
CA GLU A 176 8.05 8.26 12.69
C GLU A 176 9.49 8.53 13.15
N ILE A 177 10.35 8.89 12.21
CA ILE A 177 11.74 9.27 12.47
C ILE A 177 12.01 10.57 11.74
N ASN A 178 12.38 11.63 12.46
CA ASN A 178 12.63 12.97 11.91
C ASN A 178 11.45 13.52 11.06
N GLY A 179 10.21 13.27 11.48
CA GLY A 179 9.01 13.69 10.74
C GLY A 179 8.64 12.81 9.55
N ILE A 180 9.37 11.71 9.32
CA ILE A 180 9.15 10.79 8.20
C ILE A 180 8.54 9.49 8.71
N VAL A 181 7.36 9.14 8.20
CA VAL A 181 6.68 7.89 8.55
C VAL A 181 7.10 6.76 7.63
N LEU A 182 7.78 5.77 8.19
CA LEU A 182 8.29 4.59 7.47
C LEU A 182 7.76 3.29 8.10
N PRO A 183 7.65 2.22 7.30
CA PRO A 183 7.47 0.88 7.84
C PRO A 183 8.56 0.56 8.87
N ARG A 184 8.12 0.14 10.06
CA ARG A 184 8.99 -0.40 11.10
C ARG A 184 9.12 -1.90 10.97
N LYS A 185 8.01 -2.60 10.76
CA LYS A 185 7.97 -4.06 10.67
C LYS A 185 7.22 -4.48 9.41
N ILE A 186 7.92 -5.22 8.55
CA ILE A 186 7.41 -5.71 7.28
C ILE A 186 7.46 -7.24 7.29
N LEU A 187 6.38 -7.90 6.91
CA LEU A 187 6.34 -9.35 6.73
C LEU A 187 6.05 -9.66 5.28
N ILE A 188 6.87 -10.53 4.69
CA ILE A 188 6.63 -11.11 3.37
C ILE A 188 6.35 -12.60 3.60
N LEU A 189 5.12 -12.99 3.27
CA LEU A 189 4.57 -14.32 3.56
C LEU A 189 4.33 -15.05 2.24
N GLY A 190 4.98 -16.18 2.05
CA GLY A 190 4.67 -17.14 1.00
C GLY A 190 4.21 -18.47 1.59
N GLN A 191 3.88 -19.44 0.74
CA GLN A 191 3.43 -20.76 1.19
C GLN A 191 4.49 -21.53 1.98
N SER A 192 5.77 -21.35 1.64
CA SER A 192 6.91 -22.11 2.18
C SER A 192 7.91 -21.24 2.94
N PHE A 193 7.68 -19.94 3.04
CA PHE A 193 8.61 -19.02 3.66
C PHE A 193 7.92 -17.85 4.36
N ARG A 194 8.62 -17.29 5.34
CA ARG A 194 8.30 -16.02 5.97
C ARG A 194 9.56 -15.19 6.12
N LEU A 195 9.64 -14.07 5.41
CA LEU A 195 10.66 -13.05 5.60
C LEU A 195 10.10 -11.94 6.48
N THR A 196 10.77 -11.63 7.59
CA THR A 196 10.43 -10.49 8.45
C THR A 196 11.57 -9.49 8.40
N LEU A 197 11.26 -8.23 8.11
CA LEU A 197 12.19 -7.10 8.16
C LEU A 197 11.77 -6.18 9.29
N VAL A 198 12.74 -5.72 10.08
CA VAL A 198 12.54 -4.72 11.13
C VAL A 198 13.51 -3.58 10.94
N SER A 199 13.00 -2.43 10.51
CA SER A 199 13.76 -1.19 10.37
C SER A 199 13.93 -0.55 11.75
N ASN A 200 15.16 -0.43 12.23
CA ASN A 200 15.46 0.08 13.58
C ASN A 200 15.97 1.52 13.54
N ARG A 201 16.56 1.95 12.42
CA ARG A 201 17.20 3.25 12.30
C ARG A 201 17.03 3.81 10.89
N LEU A 202 16.78 5.11 10.83
CA LEU A 202 16.89 5.94 9.62
C LEU A 202 17.90 7.05 9.91
N GLU A 203 18.88 7.20 9.02
CA GLU A 203 19.81 8.33 9.03
C GLU A 203 19.63 9.09 7.71
N ILE A 204 19.50 10.41 7.77
CA ILE A 204 19.58 11.26 6.57
C ILE A 204 21.06 11.61 6.39
N ILE A 205 21.61 11.31 5.22
CA ILE A 205 23.02 11.55 4.92
C ILE A 205 23.07 12.90 4.18
N SER A 206 23.64 13.91 4.82
CA SER A 206 23.85 15.24 4.22
C SER A 206 25.07 15.29 3.34
#